data_AF-A0A067E3P3-F1
#
_entry.id   AF-A0A067E3P3-F1
#
_cell.length_a   1.000
_cell.length_b   1.000
_cell.length_c   1.000
_cell.angle_alpha   90.00
_cell.angle_beta   90.00
_cell.angle_gamma   90.00
#
_symmetry.space_group_name_H-M   'P 1'
#
loop_
_entity.id
_entity.type
_entity.pdbx_description
1 polymer ?
#
loop_
_entity_poly.entity_id
_entity_poly.type
_entity_poly.pdbx_seq_one_letter_code
_entity_poly.pdbx_strand_id
1 'polypeptide(L)'
;MFFEVELLRDIAVPAKSVDRNELRVPQRYTVPRLLEGWINQKACKDHGYFLSVTKSKSIDKEGPTVNGPGVVSFPVIFMCRTFLPVKGEILHGVCGPMKYALMSPRRMPTYRHVSGKKSFFSNDQQPKIGNGVVVQFLVTAVRWSGEGRNLKREYLVFGRAKGESI
;
A
#
# COMPACT_ATOMS: atom_id res chain seq x y z
N MET A 1 -2.82 6.81 10.47
CA MET A 1 -3.01 6.36 9.07
C MET A 1 -1.72 6.31 8.24
N PHE A 2 -0.97 7.40 8.12
CA PHE A 2 0.35 7.40 7.44
C PHE A 2 1.47 7.25 8.45
N PHE A 3 2.47 6.44 8.14
CA PHE A 3 3.59 6.16 9.05
C PHE A 3 4.90 6.16 8.29
N GLU A 4 5.99 6.48 8.98
CA GLU A 4 7.34 6.24 8.48
C GLU A 4 7.86 4.95 9.13
N VAL A 5 8.33 4.02 8.31
CA VAL A 5 8.83 2.72 8.76
C VAL A 5 10.24 2.52 8.25
N GLU A 6 11.11 1.97 9.10
CA GLU A 6 12.42 1.49 8.70
C GLU A 6 12.30 0.03 8.25
N LEU A 7 12.89 -0.29 7.11
CA LEU A 7 12.83 -1.63 6.53
C LEU A 7 14.22 -2.09 6.12
N LEU A 8 14.45 -3.38 6.33
CA LEU A 8 15.61 -4.12 5.84
C LEU A 8 15.16 -5.04 4.69
N ARG A 9 15.82 -4.91 3.53
CA ARG A 9 15.59 -5.78 2.36
C ARG A 9 16.88 -6.11 1.65
N ASP A 10 16.95 -7.35 1.18
CA ASP A 10 18.01 -7.79 0.29
C ASP A 10 17.73 -7.35 -1.15
N ILE A 11 18.72 -6.72 -1.76
CA ILE A 11 18.69 -6.36 -3.17
C ILE A 11 19.63 -7.28 -3.94
N ALA A 12 19.07 -8.02 -4.90
CA ALA A 12 19.87 -8.81 -5.83
C ALA A 12 20.49 -7.91 -6.92
N VAL A 13 21.81 -7.98 -7.06
CA VAL A 13 22.58 -7.33 -8.13
C VAL A 13 23.47 -8.34 -8.85
N PRO A 14 23.75 -8.15 -10.14
CA PRO A 14 24.72 -8.98 -10.85
C PRO A 14 26.10 -8.86 -10.21
N ALA A 15 26.79 -9.98 -9.98
CA ALA A 15 28.12 -10.01 -9.38
C ALA A 15 29.13 -9.14 -10.15
N LYS A 16 28.96 -9.04 -11.48
CA LYS A 16 29.79 -8.22 -12.38
C LYS A 16 29.66 -6.71 -12.14
N SER A 17 28.60 -6.27 -11.46
CA SER A 17 28.30 -4.85 -11.18
C SER A 17 28.79 -4.38 -9.81
N VAL A 18 29.32 -5.29 -9.00
CA VAL A 18 29.91 -5.01 -7.70
C VAL A 18 31.37 -4.65 -7.90
N ASP A 19 31.83 -3.54 -7.31
CA ASP A 19 33.24 -3.21 -7.30
C ASP A 19 33.99 -4.25 -6.45
N ARG A 20 34.95 -4.94 -7.08
CA ARG A 20 35.74 -6.01 -6.46
C ARG A 20 36.61 -5.50 -5.32
N ASN A 21 36.96 -4.21 -5.32
CA ASN A 21 37.82 -3.62 -4.30
C ASN A 21 37.05 -3.14 -3.07
N GLU A 22 35.77 -2.79 -3.22
CA GLU A 22 35.00 -2.18 -2.12
C GLU A 22 33.86 -3.06 -1.58
N LEU A 23 33.49 -4.17 -2.23
CA LEU A 23 32.32 -4.99 -1.85
C LEU A 23 31.06 -4.13 -1.60
N ARG A 24 30.97 -2.99 -2.30
CA ARG A 24 29.88 -2.02 -2.17
C ARG A 24 29.03 -2.03 -3.43
N VAL A 25 27.73 -1.91 -3.24
CA VAL A 25 26.80 -1.66 -4.34
C VAL A 25 26.84 -0.18 -4.67
N PRO A 26 27.10 0.19 -5.94
CA PRO A 26 26.96 1.58 -6.35
C PRO A 26 25.53 2.09 -6.07
N GLN A 27 25.39 3.28 -5.48
CA GLN A 27 24.08 3.88 -5.15
C GLN A 27 23.13 3.92 -6.36
N ARG A 28 23.67 4.08 -7.58
CA ARG A 28 22.92 4.03 -8.85
C ARG A 28 22.11 2.75 -9.08
N TYR A 29 22.49 1.62 -8.46
CA TYR A 29 21.73 0.38 -8.55
C TYR A 29 20.79 0.17 -7.35
N THR A 30 21.04 0.85 -6.22
CA THR A 30 20.30 0.64 -4.98
C THR A 30 18.87 1.16 -5.11
N VAL A 31 18.70 2.43 -5.50
CA VAL A 31 17.37 3.04 -5.57
C VAL A 31 16.48 2.39 -6.64
N PRO A 32 16.93 2.17 -7.89
CA PRO A 32 16.09 1.55 -8.91
C PRO A 32 15.66 0.13 -8.55
N ARG A 33 16.57 -0.69 -8.00
CA ARG A 33 16.26 -2.08 -7.61
C ARG A 33 15.32 -2.16 -6.41
N LEU A 34 15.45 -1.26 -5.43
CA LEU A 34 14.47 -1.13 -4.35
C LEU A 34 13.10 -0.80 -4.94
N LEU A 35 13.03 0.18 -5.84
CA LEU A 35 11.79 0.57 -6.50
C LEU A 35 11.18 -0.56 -7.35
N GLU A 36 11.99 -1.34 -8.07
CA GLU A 36 11.54 -2.54 -8.81
C GLU A 36 10.91 -3.58 -7.88
N GLY A 37 11.53 -3.85 -6.74
CA GLY A 37 10.97 -4.75 -5.72
C GLY A 37 9.64 -4.24 -5.16
N TRP A 38 9.48 -2.93 -5.06
CA TRP A 38 8.26 -2.29 -4.55
C TRP A 38 7.11 -2.30 -5.54
N ILE A 39 7.38 -2.11 -6.83
CA ILE A 39 6.36 -2.25 -7.88
C ILE A 39 5.68 -3.63 -7.76
N ASN A 40 6.45 -4.66 -7.40
CA ASN A 40 5.95 -6.02 -7.21
C ASN A 40 5.27 -6.26 -5.85
N GLN A 41 5.67 -5.51 -4.81
CA GLN A 41 5.12 -5.60 -3.46
C GLN A 41 4.32 -4.34 -3.10
N LYS A 42 3.07 -4.27 -3.56
CA LYS A 42 2.15 -3.14 -3.32
C LYS A 42 1.90 -2.83 -1.83
N ALA A 43 1.76 -3.88 -1.01
CA ALA A 43 1.46 -3.76 0.42
C ALA A 43 2.01 -4.97 1.20
N CYS A 44 2.07 -4.84 2.52
CA CYS A 44 2.29 -5.97 3.43
C CYS A 44 1.42 -5.83 4.68
N LYS A 45 1.11 -6.96 5.33
CA LYS A 45 0.19 -7.05 6.47
C LYS A 45 0.55 -6.11 7.63
N ASP A 46 1.85 -6.00 7.92
CA ASP A 46 2.33 -5.32 9.13
C ASP A 46 2.55 -3.81 8.93
N HIS A 47 2.89 -3.38 7.71
CA HIS A 47 3.28 -2.00 7.44
C HIS A 47 2.30 -1.25 6.51
N GLY A 48 1.30 -1.93 5.94
CA GLY A 48 0.33 -1.32 5.03
C GLY A 48 0.81 -1.22 3.58
N TYR A 49 0.27 -0.25 2.86
CA TYR A 49 0.64 0.10 1.50
C TYR A 49 1.92 0.93 1.50
N PHE A 50 2.90 0.54 0.68
CA PHE A 50 4.11 1.32 0.47
C PHE A 50 3.83 2.47 -0.49
N LEU A 51 4.23 3.70 -0.14
CA LEU A 51 3.96 4.90 -0.94
C LEU A 51 5.23 5.45 -1.58
N SER A 52 6.28 5.63 -0.79
CA SER A 52 7.56 6.18 -1.28
C SER A 52 8.73 5.87 -0.35
N VAL A 53 9.94 5.71 -0.92
CA VAL A 53 11.20 5.73 -0.15
C VAL A 53 11.44 7.17 0.28
N THR A 54 11.60 7.41 1.57
CA THR A 54 11.87 8.77 2.08
C THR A 54 13.36 8.99 2.29
N LYS A 55 14.09 7.97 2.76
CA LYS A 55 15.53 8.04 3.04
C LYS A 55 16.18 6.69 2.80
N SER A 56 17.37 6.67 2.20
CA SER A 56 18.27 5.51 2.25
C SER A 56 19.23 5.71 3.44
N LYS A 57 19.31 4.74 4.35
CA LYS A 57 20.14 4.86 5.56
C LYS A 57 21.50 4.19 5.40
N SER A 58 21.60 3.01 4.79
CA SER A 58 22.88 2.35 4.47
C SER A 58 22.69 0.98 3.80
N ILE A 59 23.78 0.48 3.19
CA ILE A 59 23.99 -0.95 2.91
C ILE A 59 24.63 -1.53 4.17
N ASP A 60 24.09 -2.62 4.71
CA ASP A 60 24.60 -3.19 5.97
C ASP A 60 26.07 -3.62 5.82
N LYS A 61 26.83 -3.54 6.92
CA LYS A 61 28.28 -3.82 6.95
C LYS A 61 28.60 -5.31 6.86
N GLU A 62 27.61 -6.18 7.02
CA GLU A 62 27.77 -7.64 6.97
C GLU A 62 28.12 -8.17 5.56
N GLY A 63 28.09 -7.30 4.56
CA GLY A 63 28.58 -7.61 3.23
C GLY A 63 27.61 -8.45 2.41
N PRO A 64 28.00 -8.78 1.16
CA PRO A 64 27.12 -9.47 0.25
C PRO A 64 26.90 -10.96 0.56
N THR A 65 25.67 -11.43 0.39
CA THR A 65 25.33 -12.86 0.35
C THR A 65 25.31 -13.35 -1.09
N VAL A 66 26.02 -14.44 -1.40
CA VAL A 66 26.02 -15.06 -2.73
C VAL A 66 24.80 -15.97 -2.86
N ASN A 67 23.86 -15.60 -3.72
CA ASN A 67 22.58 -16.29 -3.88
C ASN A 67 22.52 -17.24 -5.09
N GLY A 68 23.66 -17.46 -5.75
CA GLY A 68 23.79 -18.33 -6.92
C GLY A 68 24.89 -17.86 -7.87
N PRO A 69 25.11 -18.56 -8.99
CA PRO A 69 26.14 -18.20 -9.95
C PRO A 69 25.86 -16.81 -10.54
N GLY A 70 26.73 -15.84 -10.22
CA GLY A 70 26.68 -14.50 -10.79
C GLY A 70 25.66 -13.54 -10.19
N VAL A 71 24.99 -13.89 -9.09
CA VAL A 71 24.05 -13.01 -8.37
C VAL A 71 24.47 -12.84 -6.93
N VAL A 72 24.49 -11.59 -6.49
CA VAL A 72 24.90 -11.21 -5.15
C VAL A 72 23.78 -10.36 -4.53
N SER A 73 23.41 -10.65 -3.29
CA SER A 73 22.42 -9.86 -2.55
C SER A 73 23.07 -9.01 -1.49
N PHE A 74 22.54 -7.80 -1.32
CA PHE A 74 22.99 -6.86 -0.31
C PHE A 74 21.83 -6.44 0.58
N PRO A 75 21.97 -6.53 1.90
CA PRO A 75 21.02 -5.96 2.84
C PRO A 75 21.06 -4.43 2.75
N VAL A 76 19.89 -3.82 2.53
CA VAL A 76 19.74 -2.37 2.49
C VAL A 76 18.70 -1.91 3.49
N ILE A 77 19.09 -0.95 4.31
CA ILE A 77 18.23 -0.29 5.30
C ILE A 77 17.76 1.04 4.72
N PHE A 78 16.44 1.24 4.72
CA PHE A 78 15.81 2.44 4.21
C PHE A 78 14.55 2.79 5.00
N MET A 79 14.17 4.06 4.93
CA MET A 79 12.91 4.57 5.44
C MET A 79 11.88 4.63 4.31
N CYS A 80 10.66 4.20 4.62
CA CYS A 80 9.52 4.23 3.71
C CYS A 80 8.34 4.95 4.36
N ARG A 81 7.64 5.76 3.58
CA ARG A 81 6.32 6.25 3.95
C ARG A 81 5.26 5.22 3.55
N THR A 82 4.44 4.81 4.51
CA THR A 82 3.36 3.85 4.28
C THR A 82 2.00 4.44 4.64
N PHE A 83 0.96 3.78 4.15
CA PHE A 83 -0.43 4.01 4.53
C PHE A 83 -1.03 2.70 5.03
N LEU A 84 -1.52 2.70 6.27
CA LEU A 84 -2.22 1.57 6.86
C LEU A 84 -3.65 2.01 7.21
N PRO A 85 -4.70 1.39 6.61
CA PRO A 85 -6.08 1.65 7.02
C PRO A 85 -6.30 1.07 8.43
N VAL A 86 -6.85 1.88 9.33
CA VAL A 86 -7.10 1.51 10.73
C VAL A 86 -8.58 1.68 11.05
N LYS A 87 -9.15 0.74 11.81
CA LYS A 87 -10.53 0.83 12.31
C LYS A 87 -10.69 2.07 13.19
N GLY A 88 -11.78 2.81 12.99
CA GLY A 88 -12.10 4.04 13.72
C GLY A 88 -11.67 5.32 13.01
N GLU A 89 -10.82 5.23 11.99
CA GLU A 89 -10.38 6.39 11.20
C GLU A 89 -11.49 6.86 10.24
N ILE A 90 -11.51 8.16 9.95
CA ILE A 90 -12.36 8.76 8.93
C ILE A 90 -11.52 8.97 7.66
N LEU A 91 -11.97 8.40 6.55
CA LEU A 91 -11.30 8.52 5.26
C LEU A 91 -12.16 9.32 4.28
N HIS A 92 -11.49 10.09 3.42
CA HIS A 92 -12.10 10.85 2.33
C HIS A 92 -11.61 10.32 0.99
N GLY A 93 -12.49 10.23 -0.01
CA GLY A 93 -12.06 10.13 -1.41
C GLY A 93 -12.50 8.87 -2.14
N VAL A 94 -12.04 8.80 -3.40
CA VAL A 94 -12.35 7.74 -4.38
C VAL A 94 -11.46 6.49 -4.18
N CYS A 95 -10.95 6.28 -2.95
CA CYS A 95 -9.94 5.28 -2.54
C CYS A 95 -8.52 5.58 -3.07
N GLY A 96 -7.65 6.17 -2.23
CA GLY A 96 -6.25 6.49 -2.56
C GLY A 96 -5.37 5.28 -2.94
N PRO A 97 -4.44 4.79 -2.10
CA PRO A 97 -3.61 3.61 -2.44
C PRO A 97 -4.40 2.29 -2.40
N MET A 98 -5.59 2.30 -1.80
CA MET A 98 -6.49 1.16 -1.70
C MET A 98 -7.30 1.00 -2.98
N LYS A 99 -7.50 -0.24 -3.40
CA LYS A 99 -8.37 -0.52 -4.54
C LYS A 99 -9.86 -0.53 -4.18
N TYR A 100 -10.21 -0.93 -2.96
CA TYR A 100 -11.60 -1.16 -2.57
C TYR A 100 -11.92 -0.67 -1.15
N ALA A 101 -12.97 0.13 -1.03
CA ALA A 101 -13.68 0.38 0.22
C ALA A 101 -15.14 -0.05 0.05
N LEU A 102 -15.57 -1.04 0.84
CA LEU A 102 -16.88 -1.65 0.73
C LEU A 102 -17.84 -1.02 1.73
N MET A 103 -18.93 -0.46 1.21
CA MET A 103 -20.02 0.10 1.99
C MET A 103 -21.29 -0.71 1.73
N SER A 104 -21.68 -1.53 2.71
CA SER A 104 -22.92 -2.31 2.63
C SER A 104 -24.14 -1.41 2.87
N PRO A 105 -25.28 -1.64 2.19
CA PRO A 105 -26.55 -0.98 2.53
C PRO A 105 -26.90 -1.10 4.01
N ARG A 106 -26.60 -2.24 4.65
CA ARG A 106 -26.82 -2.45 6.09
C ARG A 106 -26.02 -1.49 6.98
N ARG A 107 -24.89 -0.98 6.48
CA ARG A 107 -24.03 -0.01 7.18
C ARG A 107 -24.36 1.43 6.81
N MET A 108 -25.23 1.65 5.82
CA MET A 108 -25.72 2.95 5.38
C MET A 108 -27.25 3.01 5.47
N PRO A 109 -27.85 2.83 6.67
CA PRO A 109 -29.30 2.67 6.81
C PRO A 109 -30.10 3.90 6.38
N THR A 110 -29.47 5.08 6.38
CA THR A 110 -30.09 6.34 5.91
C THR A 110 -30.11 6.44 4.38
N TYR A 111 -29.37 5.58 3.67
CA TYR A 111 -29.30 5.57 2.22
C TYR A 111 -30.04 4.37 1.65
N ARG A 112 -30.81 4.62 0.58
CA ARG A 112 -31.48 3.59 -0.21
C ARG A 112 -30.74 3.40 -1.53
N HIS A 113 -30.50 2.15 -1.91
CA HIS A 113 -29.94 1.83 -3.21
C HIS A 113 -31.02 1.95 -4.29
N VAL A 114 -30.74 2.73 -5.32
CA VAL A 114 -31.61 2.91 -6.48
C VAL A 114 -30.96 2.23 -7.67
N SER A 115 -31.57 1.14 -8.14
CA SER A 115 -31.12 0.40 -9.33
C SER A 115 -31.67 1.03 -10.61
N GLY A 116 -30.81 1.15 -11.63
CA GLY A 116 -31.15 1.67 -12.96
C GLY A 116 -29.93 1.61 -13.89
N LYS A 117 -29.98 2.28 -15.06
CA LYS A 117 -28.82 2.36 -15.98
C LYS A 117 -27.57 2.95 -15.31
N LYS A 118 -27.75 3.81 -14.30
CA LYS A 118 -26.72 4.28 -13.38
C LYS A 118 -27.22 4.03 -11.96
N SER A 119 -26.62 3.08 -11.25
CA SER A 119 -26.93 2.84 -9.85
C SER A 119 -26.35 3.94 -8.97
N PHE A 120 -27.10 4.33 -7.93
CA PHE A 120 -26.65 5.27 -6.91
C PHE A 120 -27.34 4.99 -5.58
N PHE A 121 -26.77 5.53 -4.50
CA PHE A 121 -27.40 5.57 -3.20
C PHE A 121 -28.01 6.96 -2.97
N SER A 122 -29.25 7.01 -2.47
CA SER A 122 -29.99 8.24 -2.22
C SER A 122 -30.42 8.32 -0.76
N ASN A 123 -30.41 9.52 -0.20
CA ASN A 123 -31.03 9.86 1.08
C ASN A 123 -31.80 11.16 0.87
N ASP A 124 -33.00 11.29 1.44
CA ASP A 124 -33.86 12.46 1.26
C ASP A 124 -33.23 13.74 1.83
N GLN A 125 -32.30 13.60 2.78
CA GLN A 125 -31.63 14.72 3.45
C GLN A 125 -30.22 15.00 2.90
N GLN A 126 -29.68 14.19 2.00
CA GLN A 126 -28.25 14.21 1.65
C GLN A 126 -27.98 13.94 0.17
N PRO A 127 -26.82 14.37 -0.36
CA PRO A 127 -26.46 14.17 -1.76
C PRO A 127 -26.43 12.70 -2.18
N LYS A 128 -26.74 12.46 -3.46
CA LYS A 128 -26.71 11.13 -4.07
C LYS A 128 -25.27 10.65 -4.20
N ILE A 129 -25.00 9.42 -3.79
CA ILE A 129 -23.69 8.77 -3.92
C ILE A 129 -23.73 7.87 -5.16
N GLY A 130 -23.14 8.36 -6.25
CA GLY A 130 -22.95 7.62 -7.50
C GLY A 130 -21.48 7.38 -7.81
N ASN A 131 -21.22 6.77 -8.97
CA ASN A 131 -19.85 6.59 -9.47
C ASN A 131 -19.12 7.94 -9.61
N GLY A 132 -17.91 8.02 -9.08
CA GLY A 132 -17.08 9.23 -9.13
C GLY A 132 -17.33 10.25 -8.02
N VAL A 133 -18.32 10.02 -7.14
CA VAL A 133 -18.58 10.88 -5.98
C VAL A 133 -17.53 10.59 -4.88
N VAL A 134 -16.97 11.67 -4.33
CA VAL A 134 -16.09 11.60 -3.15
C VAL A 134 -16.96 11.44 -1.91
N VAL A 135 -16.69 10.40 -1.12
CA VAL A 135 -17.43 10.12 0.11
C VAL A 135 -16.48 10.18 1.31
N GLN A 136 -16.95 10.78 2.40
CA GLN A 136 -16.34 10.65 3.72
C GLN A 136 -16.95 9.42 4.42
N PHE A 137 -16.12 8.50 4.89
CA PHE A 137 -16.59 7.30 5.57
C PHE A 137 -15.72 6.93 6.78
N LEU A 138 -16.40 6.42 7.81
CA LEU A 138 -15.77 5.83 8.98
C LEU A 138 -15.34 4.39 8.68
N VAL A 139 -14.09 4.06 8.93
CA VAL A 139 -13.58 2.69 8.81
C VAL A 139 -14.09 1.85 9.97
N THR A 140 -14.93 0.87 9.66
CA THR A 140 -15.56 -0.02 10.66
C THR A 140 -14.82 -1.34 10.82
N ALA A 141 -14.15 -1.81 9.78
CA ALA A 141 -13.31 -3.00 9.80
C ALA A 141 -12.29 -2.97 8.67
N VAL A 142 -11.18 -3.66 8.86
CA VAL A 142 -10.11 -3.83 7.87
C VAL A 142 -9.74 -5.30 7.85
N ARG A 143 -9.57 -5.88 6.65
CA ARG A 143 -9.10 -7.26 6.47
C ARG A 143 -7.95 -7.29 5.49
N TRP A 144 -6.88 -7.99 5.85
CA TRP A 144 -5.79 -8.30 4.94
C TRP A 144 -6.19 -9.42 3.98
N SER A 145 -5.90 -9.24 2.70
CA SER A 145 -6.06 -10.25 1.67
C SER A 145 -4.75 -10.34 0.89
N GLY A 146 -3.93 -11.36 1.19
CA GLY A 146 -2.62 -11.52 0.54
C GLY A 146 -1.83 -12.74 0.98
N GLU A 147 -2.46 -13.71 1.65
CA GLU A 147 -1.80 -14.93 2.10
C GLU A 147 -1.90 -15.99 0.98
N GLY A 148 -0.90 -15.99 0.07
CA GLY A 148 -0.80 -16.97 -1.02
C GLY A 148 0.04 -16.46 -2.21
N ARG A 149 0.74 -17.36 -2.92
CA ARG A 149 1.70 -17.03 -3.99
C ARG A 149 1.11 -16.22 -5.16
N ASN A 150 -0.22 -16.22 -5.34
CA ASN A 150 -0.92 -15.56 -6.45
C ASN A 150 -1.98 -14.54 -6.02
N LEU A 151 -2.09 -14.20 -4.73
CA LEU A 151 -3.08 -13.23 -4.26
C LEU A 151 -2.50 -11.81 -4.32
N LYS A 152 -3.26 -10.88 -4.89
CA LYS A 152 -2.93 -9.45 -4.85
C LYS A 152 -2.93 -9.00 -3.39
N ARG A 153 -1.77 -8.57 -2.91
CA ARG A 153 -1.54 -8.01 -1.57
C ARG A 153 -2.35 -6.72 -1.41
N GLU A 154 -3.53 -6.82 -0.81
CA GLU A 154 -4.51 -5.75 -0.71
C GLU A 154 -5.24 -5.81 0.64
N TYR A 155 -5.78 -4.67 1.06
CA TYR A 155 -6.69 -4.57 2.19
C TYR A 155 -8.13 -4.38 1.71
N LEU A 156 -9.03 -5.19 2.25
CA LEU A 156 -10.47 -4.94 2.18
C LEU A 156 -10.87 -4.05 3.33
N VAL A 157 -11.24 -2.81 3.00
CA VAL A 157 -11.70 -1.82 3.97
C VAL A 157 -13.21 -1.76 3.95
N PHE A 158 -13.83 -1.81 5.13
CA PHE A 158 -15.28 -1.69 5.25
C PHE A 158 -15.65 -0.37 5.89
N GLY A 159 -16.46 0.42 5.18
CA GLY A 159 -16.83 1.76 5.57
C GLY A 159 -18.29 1.89 6.00
N ARG A 160 -18.56 2.94 6.78
CA ARG A 160 -19.88 3.53 6.95
C ARG A 160 -19.80 4.99 6.54
N ALA A 161 -20.55 5.38 5.51
CA ALA A 161 -20.66 6.78 5.14
C ALA A 161 -21.33 7.56 6.29
N LYS A 162 -20.70 8.68 6.68
CA LYS A 162 -21.40 9.71 7.44
C LYS A 162 -22.04 10.58 6.36
N GLY A 163 -23.34 10.75 6.46
CA GLY A 163 -24.12 11.20 5.31
C GLY A 163 -23.93 12.67 4.89
N GLU A 164 -23.05 13.41 5.55
CA GLU A 164 -22.63 14.72 5.09
C GLU A 164 -21.64 14.52 3.94
N SER A 165 -22.16 14.35 2.72
CA SER A 165 -21.35 14.59 1.52
C SER A 165 -20.99 16.07 1.51
N ILE A 166 -19.70 16.35 1.37
CA ILE A 166 -19.15 17.70 1.14
C ILE A 166 -19.49 18.10 -0.29
#